data_AF-A0A953RNU4-F1
#
_entry.id   AF-A0A953RNU4-F1
#
_cell.length_a   1.000
_cell.length_b   1.000
_cell.length_c   1.000
_cell.angle_alpha   90.00
_cell.angle_beta   90.00
_cell.angle_gamma   90.00
#
_symmetry.space_group_name_H-M   'P 1'
#
loop_
_entity.id
_entity.type
_entity.pdbx_description
1 polymer ?
#
loop_
_entity_poly.entity_id
_entity_poly.type
_entity_poly.pdbx_seq_one_letter_code
_entity_poly.pdbx_strand_id
1 'polypeptide(L)'
;MNLRSQVSLEGPHTVLSLVYDCGVPLPERALIRRIRGQAARRRGMFRGIGIGDDCAVVPIPRGHQALLTTDFSLEDIHFRRAWHPPESVGHRCLARGLSDIAAMGGQPLAVFLSLALPRSLPQKWVDGFLSGLLKLADEF
;
A
#
# COMPACT_ATOMS: atom_id res chain seq x y z
N MET A 1 -9.96 -14.28 -21.62
CA MET A 1 -9.87 -12.90 -22.15
C MET A 1 -10.85 -12.84 -23.30
N ASN A 2 -12.06 -12.33 -23.06
CA ASN A 2 -13.10 -12.23 -24.08
C ASN A 2 -13.17 -10.77 -24.55
N LEU A 3 -12.75 -10.50 -25.78
CA LEU A 3 -13.07 -9.22 -26.42
C LEU A 3 -14.55 -9.23 -26.77
N ARG A 4 -15.29 -8.23 -26.30
CA ARG A 4 -16.57 -7.85 -26.89
C ARG A 4 -16.37 -6.48 -27.53
N SER A 5 -16.35 -6.44 -28.85
CA SER A 5 -16.44 -5.17 -29.58
C SER A 5 -17.89 -4.70 -29.52
N GLN A 6 -18.13 -3.52 -28.97
CA GLN A 6 -19.42 -2.85 -29.08
C GLN A 6 -19.21 -1.63 -29.99
N VAL A 7 -19.86 -1.67 -31.16
CA VAL A 7 -19.86 -0.57 -32.11
C VAL A 7 -21.09 0.27 -31.83
N SER A 8 -20.88 1.49 -31.32
CA SER A 8 -21.95 2.48 -31.19
C SER A 8 -21.78 3.53 -32.28
N LEU A 9 -22.85 3.80 -33.02
CA LEU A 9 -22.88 4.82 -34.07
C LEU A 9 -23.45 6.11 -33.47
N GLU A 10 -22.59 7.08 -33.15
CA GLU A 10 -23.01 8.45 -32.86
C GLU A 10 -22.42 9.39 -33.91
N GLY A 11 -23.26 9.84 -34.86
CA GLY A 11 -22.89 10.82 -35.90
C GLY A 11 -22.06 10.25 -37.07
N PRO A 12 -21.48 11.13 -37.93
CA PRO A 12 -20.77 10.73 -39.16
C PRO A 12 -19.39 10.09 -38.90
N HIS A 13 -19.03 9.85 -37.64
CA HIS A 13 -17.77 9.23 -37.24
C HIS A 13 -18.06 7.94 -36.47
N THR A 14 -17.73 6.79 -37.05
CA THR A 14 -17.76 5.50 -36.33
C THR A 14 -16.66 5.48 -35.28
N VAL A 15 -17.04 5.55 -34.00
CA VAL A 15 -16.10 5.37 -32.88
C VAL A 15 -16.10 3.89 -32.48
N LEU A 16 -14.98 3.22 -32.70
CA LEU A 16 -14.80 1.84 -32.25
C LEU A 16 -14.33 1.84 -30.79
N SER A 17 -15.25 1.75 -29.83
CA SER A 17 -14.90 1.61 -28.43
C SER A 17 -14.54 0.15 -28.11
N LEU A 18 -13.25 -0.12 -27.90
CA LEU A 18 -12.78 -1.36 -27.30
C LEU A 18 -13.02 -1.29 -25.78
N VAL A 19 -14.12 -1.88 -25.33
CA VAL A 19 -14.36 -2.09 -23.90
C VAL A 19 -13.64 -3.36 -23.48
N TYR A 20 -12.55 -3.19 -22.72
CA TYR A 20 -11.86 -4.31 -22.11
C TYR A 20 -12.63 -4.76 -20.87
N ASP A 21 -13.28 -5.92 -20.95
CA ASP A 21 -13.81 -6.59 -19.76
C ASP A 21 -12.63 -7.26 -19.03
N CYS A 22 -11.97 -6.48 -18.16
CA CYS A 22 -10.86 -6.95 -17.32
C CYS A 22 -11.33 -7.87 -16.16
N GLY A 23 -12.64 -8.11 -16.03
CA GLY A 23 -13.22 -8.84 -14.91
C GLY A 23 -13.10 -8.07 -13.59
N VAL A 24 -14.00 -8.34 -12.66
CA VAL A 24 -13.88 -7.80 -11.29
C VAL A 24 -12.66 -8.42 -10.62
N PRO A 25 -11.79 -7.63 -9.96
CA PRO A 25 -10.68 -8.17 -9.18
C PRO A 25 -11.15 -9.17 -8.12
N LEU A 26 -10.29 -10.13 -7.78
CA LEU A 26 -10.58 -11.09 -6.71
C LEU A 26 -10.80 -10.37 -5.38
N PRO A 27 -11.71 -10.86 -4.50
CA PRO A 27 -11.79 -10.39 -3.12
C PRO A 27 -10.43 -10.52 -2.42
N GLU A 28 -10.14 -9.62 -1.49
CA GLU A 28 -8.83 -9.47 -0.83
C GLU A 28 -8.18 -10.80 -0.42
N ARG A 29 -8.88 -11.61 0.39
CA ARG A 29 -8.36 -12.91 0.85
C ARG A 29 -8.06 -13.87 -0.30
N ALA A 30 -8.87 -13.86 -1.36
CA ALA A 30 -8.64 -14.68 -2.54
C ALA A 30 -7.44 -14.16 -3.35
N LEU A 31 -7.27 -12.84 -3.44
CA LEU A 31 -6.12 -12.22 -4.07
C LEU A 31 -4.83 -12.53 -3.31
N ILE A 32 -4.81 -12.39 -1.98
CA ILE A 32 -3.67 -12.75 -1.12
C ILE A 32 -3.27 -14.21 -1.33
N ARG A 33 -4.24 -15.14 -1.33
CA ARG A 33 -3.97 -16.57 -1.60
C ARG A 33 -3.37 -16.77 -2.98
N ARG A 34 -3.87 -16.07 -4.02
CA ARG A 34 -3.32 -16.14 -5.37
C ARG A 34 -1.89 -15.62 -5.42
N ILE A 35 -1.59 -14.48 -4.79
CA ILE A 35 -0.23 -13.92 -4.70
C ILE A 35 0.70 -14.90 -3.99
N ARG A 36 0.28 -15.45 -2.84
CA ARG A 36 1.04 -16.46 -2.09
C ARG A 36 1.38 -17.68 -2.96
N GLY A 37 0.40 -18.21 -3.68
CA GLY A 37 0.61 -19.36 -4.57
C GLY A 37 1.55 -19.07 -5.74
N GLN A 38 1.54 -17.85 -6.28
CA GLN A 38 2.46 -17.45 -7.35
C GLN A 38 3.89 -17.18 -6.85
N ALA A 39 4.02 -16.52 -5.69
CA ALA A 39 5.31 -16.21 -5.08
C ALA A 39 6.04 -17.48 -4.60
N ALA A 40 5.33 -18.41 -3.95
CA ALA A 40 5.91 -19.66 -3.44
C ALA A 40 6.49 -20.58 -4.54
N ARG A 41 6.00 -20.46 -5.78
CA ARG A 41 6.52 -21.20 -6.93
C ARG A 41 7.88 -20.69 -7.42
N ARG A 42 8.28 -19.49 -7.02
CA ARG A 42 9.58 -18.91 -7.37
C ARG A 42 10.63 -19.37 -6.34
N ARG A 43 11.48 -20.32 -6.73
CA ARG A 43 12.60 -20.79 -5.90
C ARG A 43 13.51 -19.61 -5.54
N GLY A 44 13.90 -19.51 -4.26
CA GLY A 44 14.84 -18.50 -3.76
C GLY A 44 14.21 -17.30 -3.05
N MET A 45 12.88 -17.15 -3.08
CA MET A 45 12.20 -16.02 -2.44
C MET A 45 11.79 -16.38 -1.01
N PHE A 46 12.70 -16.13 -0.07
CA PHE A 46 12.52 -16.13 1.40
C PHE A 46 12.05 -17.44 2.06
N ARG A 47 12.94 -18.06 2.85
CA ARG A 47 12.66 -19.17 3.78
C ARG A 47 12.38 -18.63 5.20
N GLY A 48 11.41 -17.71 5.32
CA GLY A 48 10.97 -17.12 6.60
C GLY A 48 9.53 -17.48 6.95
N ILE A 49 8.99 -16.87 8.01
CA ILE A 49 7.56 -16.89 8.31
C ILE A 49 6.78 -16.50 7.04
N GLY A 50 5.80 -17.33 6.65
CA GLY A 50 5.16 -17.24 5.34
C GLY A 50 4.32 -15.98 5.15
N ILE A 51 4.04 -15.62 3.90
CA ILE A 51 3.11 -14.54 3.51
C ILE A 51 1.82 -14.69 4.33
N GLY A 52 1.39 -13.68 5.08
CA GLY A 52 0.13 -13.69 5.87
C GLY A 52 0.31 -13.59 7.39
N ASP A 53 1.51 -13.26 7.84
CA ASP A 53 1.76 -12.64 9.15
C ASP A 53 1.83 -11.11 8.99
N ASP A 54 1.82 -10.36 10.10
CA ASP A 54 1.74 -8.88 10.08
C ASP A 54 2.97 -8.21 9.45
N CYS A 55 4.14 -8.84 9.54
CA CYS A 55 5.37 -8.41 8.85
C CYS A 55 6.06 -9.56 8.10
N ALA A 56 6.86 -9.21 7.09
CA ALA A 56 7.85 -10.13 6.53
C ALA A 56 9.07 -10.24 7.45
N VAL A 57 9.50 -11.47 7.77
CA VAL A 57 10.73 -11.75 8.52
C VAL A 57 11.86 -12.06 7.55
N VAL A 58 12.87 -11.20 7.53
CA VAL A 58 14.05 -11.31 6.66
C VAL A 58 15.27 -11.68 7.50
N PRO A 59 15.90 -12.85 7.27
CA PRO A 59 17.13 -13.18 7.97
C PRO A 59 18.25 -12.22 7.55
N ILE A 60 18.96 -11.70 8.53
CA ILE A 60 20.16 -10.87 8.33
C ILE A 60 21.37 -11.55 9.01
N PRO A 61 22.62 -11.18 8.68
CA PRO A 61 23.79 -11.83 9.25
C PRO A 61 23.80 -11.85 10.78
N ARG A 62 24.63 -12.74 11.36
CA ARG A 62 24.82 -12.89 12.81
C ARG A 62 23.56 -13.33 13.57
N GLY A 63 22.69 -14.11 12.92
CA GLY A 63 21.51 -14.70 13.57
C GLY A 63 20.41 -13.69 13.94
N HIS A 64 20.46 -12.48 13.40
CA HIS A 64 19.42 -11.48 13.61
C HIS A 64 18.33 -11.59 12.53
N GLN A 65 17.17 -11.01 12.80
CA GLN A 65 16.04 -10.94 11.89
C GLN A 65 15.61 -9.49 11.73
N ALA A 66 15.38 -9.07 10.50
CA ALA A 66 14.75 -7.80 10.19
C ALA A 66 13.26 -8.02 9.93
N LEU A 67 12.42 -7.18 10.53
CA LEU A 67 10.99 -7.15 10.28
C LEU A 67 10.68 -6.03 9.29
N LEU A 68 9.98 -6.37 8.22
CA LEU A 68 9.60 -5.42 7.17
C LEU A 68 8.09 -5.46 6.98
N THR A 69 7.46 -4.30 7.14
CA THR A 69 6.07 -4.07 6.73
C THR A 69 6.03 -2.91 5.73
N THR A 70 4.96 -2.86 4.93
CA THR A 70 4.64 -1.73 4.09
C THR A 70 3.13 -1.57 4.02
N ASP A 71 2.68 -0.34 4.22
CA ASP A 71 1.27 0.02 4.17
C ASP A 71 1.07 1.19 3.23
N PHE A 72 -0.08 1.25 2.58
CA PHE A 72 -0.41 2.31 1.64
C PHE A 72 -1.65 3.07 2.10
N SER A 73 -1.52 4.39 2.26
CA SER A 73 -2.63 5.28 2.62
C SER A 73 -3.03 6.12 1.41
N LEU A 74 -4.33 6.21 1.18
CA LEU A 74 -4.93 6.84 0.00
C LEU A 74 -6.04 7.78 0.45
N GLU A 75 -6.05 8.97 -0.14
CA GLU A 75 -7.17 9.90 0.03
C GLU A 75 -8.46 9.27 -0.49
N ASP A 76 -9.58 9.59 0.16
CA ASP A 76 -10.94 9.10 -0.07
C ASP A 76 -11.19 7.60 0.21
N ILE A 77 -10.11 6.82 0.39
CA ILE A 77 -10.16 5.43 0.85
C ILE A 77 -9.84 5.33 2.35
N HIS A 78 -8.68 5.83 2.75
CA HIS A 78 -8.15 5.68 4.11
C HIS A 78 -8.29 6.96 4.96
N PHE A 79 -8.30 8.12 4.31
CA PHE A 79 -8.50 9.42 4.96
C PHE A 79 -9.15 10.42 4.01
N ARG A 80 -9.73 11.50 4.54
CA ARG A 80 -10.24 12.63 3.74
C ARG A 80 -9.65 13.92 4.27
N ARG A 81 -9.01 14.73 3.41
CA ARG A 81 -8.42 16.02 3.82
C ARG A 81 -9.45 17.02 4.34
N ALA A 82 -10.71 16.87 3.91
CA ALA A 82 -11.81 17.70 4.40
C ALA A 82 -12.16 17.44 5.88
N TRP A 83 -11.83 16.26 6.42
CA TRP A 83 -12.24 15.84 7.76
C TRP A 83 -11.05 15.60 8.70
N HIS A 84 -9.90 15.20 8.15
CA HIS A 84 -8.71 14.85 8.93
C HIS A 84 -7.62 15.91 8.78
N PRO A 85 -7.14 16.50 9.90
CA PRO A 85 -5.98 17.37 9.90
C PRO A 85 -4.74 16.66 9.33
N PRO A 86 -3.86 17.37 8.60
CA PRO A 86 -2.69 16.76 7.99
C PRO A 86 -1.80 16.04 9.00
N GLU A 87 -1.59 16.61 10.19
CA GLU A 87 -0.79 16.01 11.26
C GLU A 87 -1.36 14.66 11.71
N SER A 88 -2.68 14.56 11.83
CA SER A 88 -3.34 13.30 12.20
C SER A 88 -3.18 12.24 11.10
N VAL A 89 -3.21 12.64 9.83
CA VAL A 89 -2.97 11.73 8.71
C VAL A 89 -1.52 11.25 8.70
N GLY A 90 -0.56 12.14 8.95
CA GLY A 90 0.86 11.81 9.10
C GLY A 90 1.13 10.84 10.24
N HIS A 91 0.61 11.13 11.44
CA HIS A 91 0.69 10.25 12.59
C HIS A 91 0.10 8.87 12.27
N ARG A 92 -1.12 8.81 11.73
CA ARG A 92 -1.77 7.54 11.39
C ARG A 92 -0.99 6.75 10.33
N CYS A 93 -0.38 7.43 9.36
CA CYS A 93 0.42 6.79 8.32
C CYS A 93 1.58 5.98 8.91
N LEU A 94 2.31 6.55 9.87
CA LEU A 94 3.41 5.86 10.54
C LEU A 94 2.92 4.86 11.59
N ALA A 95 1.89 5.22 12.37
CA ALA A 95 1.35 4.38 13.44
C ALA A 95 0.92 2.99 12.97
N ARG A 96 0.42 2.84 11.73
CA ARG A 96 0.06 1.52 11.19
C ARG A 96 1.28 0.60 11.05
N GLY A 97 2.34 1.07 10.38
CA GLY A 97 3.56 0.28 10.24
C GLY A 97 4.23 -0.02 11.58
N LEU A 98 4.21 0.93 12.52
CA LEU A 98 4.69 0.70 13.90
C LEU A 98 3.88 -0.38 14.61
N SER A 99 2.56 -0.40 14.42
CA SER A 99 1.68 -1.42 15.00
C SER A 99 2.01 -2.82 14.49
N ASP A 100 2.26 -2.99 13.19
CA ASP A 100 2.63 -4.30 12.63
C ASP A 100 3.97 -4.79 13.20
N ILE A 101 4.95 -3.89 13.32
CA ILE A 101 6.26 -4.20 13.89
C ILE A 101 6.11 -4.60 15.37
N ALA A 102 5.31 -3.85 16.14
CA ALA A 102 5.04 -4.14 17.54
C ALA A 102 4.29 -5.48 17.73
N ALA A 103 3.33 -5.80 16.86
CA ALA A 103 2.61 -7.07 16.87
C ALA A 103 3.55 -8.28 16.68
N MET A 104 4.62 -8.08 15.91
CA MET A 104 5.68 -9.08 15.69
C MET A 104 6.78 -9.05 16.75
N GLY A 105 6.64 -8.25 17.81
CA GLY A 105 7.63 -8.10 18.89
C GLY A 105 8.91 -7.36 18.46
N GLY A 106 8.84 -6.62 17.36
CA GLY A 106 9.95 -5.86 16.80
C GLY A 106 10.21 -4.52 17.48
N GLN A 107 11.45 -4.05 17.37
CA GLN A 107 11.80 -2.66 17.64
C GLN A 107 11.93 -1.91 16.31
N PRO A 108 11.24 -0.77 16.13
CA PRO A 108 11.40 0.08 14.96
C PRO A 108 12.86 0.54 14.80
N LEU A 109 13.36 0.59 13.57
CA LEU A 109 14.73 1.01 13.27
C LEU A 109 14.78 2.13 12.22
N ALA A 110 13.94 2.02 11.20
CA ALA A 110 13.90 2.98 10.10
C ALA A 110 12.52 2.94 9.43
N VAL A 111 12.16 4.05 8.78
CA VAL A 111 10.92 4.20 8.03
C VAL A 111 11.24 4.63 6.61
N PHE A 112 10.59 4.00 5.63
CA PHE A 112 10.62 4.44 4.24
C PHE A 112 9.29 5.10 3.90
N LEU A 113 9.34 6.36 3.44
CA LEU A 113 8.16 7.11 3.03
C LEU A 113 8.14 7.30 1.51
N SER A 114 7.09 6.80 0.86
CA SER A 114 6.81 7.02 -0.57
C SER A 114 5.56 7.90 -0.70
N LEU A 115 5.68 9.05 -1.38
CA LEU A 115 4.58 10.01 -1.53
C LEU A 115 4.19 10.17 -3.00
N ALA A 116 2.88 10.13 -3.26
CA ALA A 116 2.28 10.57 -4.51
C ALA A 116 1.35 11.76 -4.20
N LEU A 117 1.73 12.95 -4.67
CA LEU A 117 1.05 14.21 -4.34
C LEU A 117 0.43 14.83 -5.60
N PRO A 118 -0.86 15.23 -5.58
CA PRO A 118 -1.44 15.96 -6.70
C PRO A 118 -0.87 17.37 -6.77
N ARG A 119 -0.74 17.93 -7.98
CA ARG A 119 -0.18 19.27 -8.20
C ARG A 119 -0.92 20.39 -7.47
N SER A 120 -2.20 20.19 -7.17
CA SER A 120 -3.06 21.15 -6.46
C SER A 120 -2.91 21.09 -4.94
N LEU A 121 -2.11 20.17 -4.38
CA LEU A 121 -1.95 20.03 -2.94
C LEU A 121 -1.14 21.22 -2.37
N PRO A 122 -1.68 21.98 -1.39
CA PRO A 122 -0.94 23.06 -0.76
C PRO A 122 0.26 22.52 0.05
N GLN A 123 1.41 23.18 -0.05
CA GLN A 123 2.63 22.83 0.70
C GLN A 123 2.38 22.74 2.21
N LYS A 124 1.60 23.67 2.77
CA LYS A 124 1.22 23.67 4.20
C LYS A 124 0.59 22.36 4.67
N TRP A 125 -0.13 21.66 3.79
CA TRP A 125 -0.74 20.37 4.13
C TRP A 125 0.34 19.28 4.21
N VAL A 126 1.29 19.29 3.28
CA VAL A 126 2.43 18.37 3.27
C VAL A 126 3.30 18.59 4.52
N ASP A 127 3.56 19.85 4.89
CA ASP A 127 4.33 20.21 6.08
C ASP A 127 3.64 19.72 7.36
N GLY A 128 2.32 19.89 7.47
CA GLY A 128 1.54 19.35 8.58
C GLY A 128 1.59 17.82 8.63
N PHE A 129 1.50 17.15 7.47
CA PHE A 129 1.60 15.70 7.39
C PHE A 129 2.96 15.21 7.88
N LEU A 130 4.05 15.81 7.39
CA LEU A 130 5.40 15.48 7.83
C LEU A 130 5.60 15.80 9.30
N SER A 131 5.06 16.91 9.81
CA SER A 131 5.13 17.25 11.23
C SER A 131 4.49 16.18 12.11
N GLY A 132 3.28 15.72 11.76
CA GLY A 132 2.59 14.67 12.52
C GLY A 132 3.30 13.31 12.46
N LEU A 133 3.86 12.98 11.30
CA LEU A 133 4.65 11.76 11.11
C LEU A 133 5.94 11.79 11.93
N LEU A 134 6.72 12.87 11.82
CA LEU A 134 8.02 12.99 12.50
C LEU A 134 7.88 13.11 14.01
N LYS A 135 6.84 13.80 14.50
CA LYS A 135 6.54 13.84 15.94
C LYS A 135 6.34 12.45 16.53
N LEU A 136 5.63 11.57 15.81
CA LEU A 136 5.48 10.18 16.24
C LEU A 136 6.78 9.40 16.11
N ALA A 137 7.58 9.66 15.08
CA ALA A 137 8.89 9.01 14.91
C ALA A 137 9.85 9.35 16.07
N ASP A 138 9.82 10.58 16.58
CA ASP A 138 10.65 11.03 17.71
C ASP A 138 10.32 10.31 19.05
N GLU A 139 9.19 9.59 19.12
CA GLU A 139 8.79 8.80 20.30
C GLU A 139 9.42 7.38 20.33
N PHE A 140 10.13 6.97 19.27
CA PHE A 140 10.72 5.62 19.11
C PHE A 140 12.20 5.65 18.73
#